data_AF-A0A679JZ32-F1
#
_entry.id   AF-A0A679JZ32-F1
#
_cell.length_a   1.000
_cell.length_b   1.000
_cell.length_c   1.000
_cell.angle_alpha   90.00
_cell.angle_beta   90.00
_cell.angle_gamma   90.00
#
_symmetry.space_group_name_H-M   'P 1'
#
loop_
_entity.id
_entity.type
_entity.pdbx_description
1 polymer ?
#
loop_
_entity_poly.entity_id
_entity_poly.type
_entity_poly.pdbx_seq_one_letter_code
_entity_poly.pdbx_strand_id
1 'polypeptide(L)'
;MRSIPYNFHRNLHSLSGARHALAYLLSGNEYSSLLDVGAGVGNWLRAAREMGIDDVLGIDGVAADLTELHVEANCIKIFDLREPVWLGRRFDVVLCLEVAEHLHEEWAATLVRTLCTHGEVIFFSGAAPGQRGEHHVNCRWPTYWQTLFNERGFVCQDDVRPMIWSDSMIEPWYRQNIFSARFDPENAGREPRIQHLIHPEMTPHMDFPDSPIAKRHLDLSQGKYHPTHYLRLLNRSVGKRFGMRLPIR
;
A
#
# COMPACT_ATOMS: atom_id res chain seq x y z
N MET A 1 26.86 -2.34 3.97
CA MET A 1 25.43 -2.06 4.20
C MET A 1 25.25 -0.58 4.40
N ARG A 2 24.67 0.15 3.43
CA ARG A 2 24.11 1.48 3.71
C ARG A 2 22.74 1.23 4.35
N SER A 3 22.58 1.57 5.63
CA SER A 3 21.33 1.40 6.36
C SER A 3 20.26 2.33 5.77
N ILE A 4 19.09 1.79 5.42
CA ILE A 4 17.91 2.62 5.13
C ILE A 4 17.45 3.19 6.47
N PRO A 5 17.45 4.52 6.68
CA PRO A 5 16.91 5.11 7.90
C PRO A 5 15.38 4.97 7.85
N TYR A 6 14.84 4.03 8.61
CA TYR A 6 13.40 3.78 8.72
C TYR A 6 12.97 3.80 10.19
N ASN A 7 11.89 4.51 10.51
CA ASN A 7 11.38 4.64 11.87
C ASN A 7 9.96 4.03 11.96
N PHE A 8 9.84 2.93 12.69
CA PHE A 8 8.56 2.21 12.84
C PHE A 8 7.45 3.04 13.51
N HIS A 9 7.78 4.02 14.36
CA HIS A 9 6.76 4.87 15.00
C HIS A 9 6.18 5.94 14.07
N ARG A 10 6.87 6.29 12.99
CA ARG A 10 6.40 7.31 12.03
C ARG A 10 5.56 6.71 10.91
N ASN A 11 5.67 5.42 10.68
CA ASN A 11 4.88 4.69 9.69
C ASN A 11 3.70 4.01 10.40
N LEU A 12 2.51 4.59 10.19
CA LEU A 12 1.29 4.28 10.93
C LEU A 12 0.62 2.98 10.43
N HIS A 13 1.29 1.84 10.57
CA HIS A 13 0.68 0.54 10.28
C HIS A 13 0.02 0.00 11.56
N SER A 14 -1.30 -0.18 11.56
CA SER A 14 -2.01 -0.67 12.73
C SER A 14 -2.37 -2.15 12.63
N LEU A 15 -2.32 -2.84 13.77
CA LEU A 15 -2.85 -4.19 13.89
C LEU A 15 -4.36 -4.25 13.56
N SER A 16 -5.11 -3.18 13.87
CA SER A 16 -6.54 -3.11 13.57
C SER A 16 -6.80 -3.10 12.07
N GLY A 17 -6.07 -2.28 11.30
CA GLY A 17 -6.17 -2.25 9.85
C GLY A 17 -5.77 -3.57 9.22
N ALA A 18 -4.68 -4.20 9.71
CA ALA A 18 -4.25 -5.51 9.25
C ALA A 18 -5.33 -6.59 9.43
N ARG A 19 -5.99 -6.63 10.60
CA ARG A 19 -7.12 -7.56 10.86
C ARG A 19 -8.25 -7.38 9.87
N HIS A 20 -8.70 -6.13 9.70
CA HIS A 20 -9.81 -5.81 8.81
C HIS A 20 -9.47 -6.16 7.36
N ALA A 21 -8.30 -5.75 6.89
CA ALA A 21 -7.86 -6.04 5.54
C ALA A 21 -7.74 -7.55 5.31
N LEU A 22 -7.07 -8.31 6.19
CA LEU A 22 -6.94 -9.76 6.05
C LEU A 22 -8.30 -10.48 6.00
N ALA A 23 -9.30 -10.01 6.75
CA ALA A 23 -10.65 -10.58 6.67
C ALA A 23 -11.22 -10.54 5.24
N TYR A 24 -10.94 -9.49 4.46
CA TYR A 24 -11.31 -9.41 3.06
C TYR A 24 -10.36 -10.22 2.16
N LEU A 25 -9.04 -10.07 2.36
CA LEU A 25 -8.02 -10.72 1.52
C LEU A 25 -8.12 -12.26 1.53
N LEU A 26 -8.40 -12.81 2.71
CA LEU A 26 -8.46 -14.26 2.92
C LEU A 26 -9.88 -14.83 2.78
N SER A 27 -10.86 -13.98 2.46
CA SER A 27 -12.26 -14.42 2.38
C SER A 27 -12.46 -15.51 1.31
N GLY A 28 -13.28 -16.51 1.66
CA GLY A 28 -13.69 -17.57 0.74
C GLY A 28 -12.65 -18.66 0.45
N ASN A 29 -11.47 -18.61 1.07
CA ASN A 29 -10.42 -19.62 0.90
C ASN A 29 -9.80 -20.00 2.25
N GLU A 30 -9.40 -21.26 2.40
CA GLU A 30 -8.62 -21.71 3.56
C GLU A 30 -7.13 -21.65 3.21
N TYR A 31 -6.37 -20.90 4.00
CA TYR A 31 -4.93 -20.78 3.86
C TYR A 31 -4.26 -21.30 5.13
N SER A 32 -3.17 -22.06 4.99
CA SER A 32 -2.45 -22.68 6.10
C SER A 32 -1.12 -21.99 6.41
N SER A 33 -0.58 -21.20 5.48
CA SER A 33 0.69 -20.51 5.64
C SER A 33 0.74 -19.12 4.99
N LEU A 34 1.43 -18.18 5.64
CA LEU A 34 1.56 -16.79 5.17
C LEU A 34 2.98 -16.25 5.31
N LEU A 35 3.49 -15.67 4.23
CA LEU A 35 4.74 -14.90 4.21
C LEU A 35 4.43 -13.40 4.15
N ASP A 36 5.01 -12.59 5.02
CA ASP A 36 4.94 -11.13 4.98
C ASP A 36 6.31 -10.53 4.63
N VAL A 37 6.43 -9.88 3.47
CA VAL A 37 7.68 -9.27 2.99
C VAL A 37 7.65 -7.77 3.24
N GLY A 38 8.55 -7.33 4.13
CA GLY A 38 8.54 -6.03 4.81
C GLY A 38 7.61 -6.03 6.02
N ALA A 39 7.77 -7.06 6.86
CA ALA A 39 6.87 -7.34 7.97
C ALA A 39 6.92 -6.30 9.12
N GLY A 40 7.98 -5.49 9.18
CA GLY A 40 8.25 -4.52 10.24
C GLY A 40 8.09 -5.12 11.63
N VAL A 41 7.13 -4.59 12.39
CA VAL A 41 6.81 -5.06 13.76
C VAL A 41 5.87 -6.28 13.81
N GLY A 42 5.46 -6.82 12.66
CA GLY A 42 4.68 -8.06 12.56
C GLY A 42 3.16 -7.91 12.73
N ASN A 43 2.59 -6.74 12.40
CA ASN A 43 1.14 -6.50 12.48
C ASN A 43 0.33 -7.52 11.65
N TRP A 44 0.72 -7.76 10.39
CA TRP A 44 0.03 -8.69 9.51
C TRP A 44 0.20 -10.14 9.95
N LEU A 45 1.39 -10.52 10.41
CA LEU A 45 1.66 -11.85 10.96
C LEU A 45 0.78 -12.14 12.18
N ARG A 46 0.68 -11.15 13.10
CA ARG A 46 -0.17 -11.27 14.29
C ARG A 46 -1.65 -11.43 13.90
N ALA A 47 -2.13 -10.60 12.98
CA ALA A 47 -3.51 -10.68 12.50
C ALA A 47 -3.81 -12.02 11.79
N ALA A 48 -2.86 -12.56 11.02
CA ALA A 48 -2.99 -13.87 10.37
C ALA A 48 -3.12 -15.02 11.39
N ARG A 49 -2.31 -15.02 12.46
CA ARG A 49 -2.42 -16.00 13.55
C ARG A 49 -3.76 -15.94 14.25
N GLU A 50 -4.29 -14.75 14.49
CA GLU A 50 -5.62 -14.57 15.10
C GLU A 50 -6.76 -15.07 14.20
N MET A 51 -6.51 -15.20 12.89
CA MET A 51 -7.43 -15.81 11.92
C MET A 51 -7.19 -17.32 11.73
N GLY A 52 -6.28 -17.93 12.50
CA GLY A 52 -6.03 -19.37 12.48
C GLY A 52 -4.91 -19.84 11.54
N ILE A 53 -4.13 -18.92 10.97
CA ILE A 53 -2.92 -19.27 10.19
C ILE A 53 -1.73 -19.35 11.15
N ASP A 54 -1.38 -20.56 11.60
CA ASP A 54 -0.28 -20.74 12.57
C ASP A 54 1.12 -20.65 11.95
N ASP A 55 1.28 -21.08 10.70
CA ASP A 55 2.54 -21.09 9.95
C ASP A 55 2.77 -19.73 9.26
N VAL A 56 3.26 -18.77 10.04
CA VAL A 56 3.56 -17.42 9.57
C VAL A 56 5.07 -17.13 9.61
N LEU A 57 5.56 -16.42 8.60
CA LEU A 57 6.93 -15.92 8.56
C LEU A 57 6.97 -14.51 7.99
N GLY A 58 7.69 -13.61 8.64
CA GLY A 58 8.04 -12.30 8.12
C GLY A 58 9.49 -12.26 7.64
N ILE A 59 9.75 -11.46 6.61
CA ILE A 59 11.09 -10.99 6.30
C ILE A 59 11.11 -9.47 6.22
N ASP A 60 12.19 -8.84 6.66
CA ASP A 60 12.35 -7.38 6.57
C ASP A 60 13.80 -6.98 6.28
N GLY A 61 14.00 -5.80 5.69
CA GLY A 61 15.31 -5.19 5.48
C GLY A 61 15.87 -4.48 6.72
N VAL A 62 15.03 -4.14 7.68
CA VAL A 62 15.38 -3.39 8.89
C VAL A 62 14.87 -4.12 10.13
N ALA A 63 15.72 -4.31 11.13
CA ALA A 63 15.32 -4.89 12.39
C ALA A 63 14.48 -3.89 13.21
N ALA A 64 13.29 -4.29 13.62
CA ALA A 64 12.48 -3.58 14.61
C ALA A 64 13.02 -3.80 16.03
N ASP A 65 12.63 -2.93 16.96
CA ASP A 65 12.87 -3.15 18.38
C ASP A 65 12.08 -4.39 18.84
N LEU A 66 12.73 -5.30 19.57
CA LEU A 66 12.10 -6.52 20.08
C LEU A 66 10.91 -6.23 21.00
N THR A 67 10.90 -5.08 21.66
CA THR A 67 9.81 -4.65 22.55
C THR A 67 8.57 -4.16 21.80
N GLU A 68 8.70 -3.88 20.50
CA GLU A 68 7.61 -3.40 19.63
C GLU A 68 6.98 -4.54 18.82
N LEU A 69 7.57 -5.74 18.82
CA LEU A 69 7.07 -6.84 18.02
C LEU A 69 5.69 -7.33 18.50
N HIS A 70 4.81 -7.53 17.52
CA HIS A 70 3.48 -8.13 17.74
C HIS A 70 3.48 -9.66 17.62
N VAL A 71 4.62 -10.25 17.27
CA VAL A 71 4.86 -11.70 17.17
C VAL A 71 6.19 -12.06 17.82
N GLU A 72 6.42 -13.35 18.01
CA GLU A 72 7.69 -13.85 18.52
C GLU A 72 8.85 -13.47 17.57
N ALA A 73 10.00 -13.11 18.13
CA ALA A 73 11.14 -12.62 17.34
C ALA A 73 11.64 -13.62 16.28
N ASN A 74 11.44 -14.92 16.48
CA ASN A 74 11.79 -15.96 15.50
C ASN A 74 10.84 -16.02 14.30
N CYS A 75 9.68 -15.37 14.37
CA CYS A 75 8.74 -15.24 13.26
C CYS A 75 9.16 -14.17 12.25
N ILE A 76 10.17 -13.33 12.53
CA ILE A 76 10.67 -12.33 11.58
C ILE A 76 12.17 -12.52 11.36
N LYS A 77 12.58 -12.60 10.10
CA LYS A 77 13.99 -12.74 9.70
C LYS A 77 14.46 -11.51 8.94
N ILE A 78 15.69 -11.10 9.20
CA ILE A 78 16.27 -9.94 8.52
C ILE A 78 17.03 -10.40 7.27
N PHE A 79 16.66 -9.85 6.12
CA PHE A 79 17.27 -10.10 4.83
C PHE A 79 17.46 -8.79 4.07
N ASP A 80 18.52 -8.69 3.28
CA ASP A 80 18.64 -7.58 2.33
C ASP A 80 17.67 -7.80 1.16
N LEU A 81 16.54 -7.09 1.17
CA LEU A 81 15.50 -7.22 0.14
C LEU A 81 15.93 -6.72 -1.25
N ARG A 82 17.13 -6.14 -1.38
CA ARG A 82 17.75 -5.81 -2.67
C ARG A 82 18.33 -7.03 -3.37
N GLU A 83 18.60 -8.08 -2.61
CA GLU A 83 19.13 -9.35 -3.11
C GLU A 83 18.00 -10.38 -3.23
N PRO A 84 18.11 -11.37 -4.14
CA PRO A 84 17.20 -12.50 -4.13
C PRO A 84 17.27 -13.25 -2.80
N VAL A 85 16.10 -13.42 -2.17
CA VAL A 85 15.95 -14.21 -0.95
C VAL A 85 15.40 -15.58 -1.33
N TRP A 86 15.90 -16.63 -0.68
CA TRP A 86 15.37 -18.00 -0.82
C TRP A 86 15.16 -18.61 0.56
N LEU A 87 13.91 -18.88 0.90
CA LEU A 87 13.53 -19.44 2.20
C LEU A 87 13.45 -20.96 2.20
N GLY A 88 13.69 -21.62 1.06
CA GLY A 88 13.65 -23.08 0.93
C GLY A 88 12.25 -23.66 0.84
N ARG A 89 11.20 -22.82 0.77
CA ARG A 89 9.80 -23.24 0.72
C ARG A 89 8.90 -22.18 0.09
N ARG A 90 7.66 -22.57 -0.20
CA ARG A 90 6.56 -21.67 -0.59
C ARG A 90 5.52 -21.56 0.53
N PHE A 91 4.66 -20.57 0.41
CA PHE A 91 3.56 -20.22 1.29
C PHE A 91 2.28 -20.13 0.46
N ASP A 92 1.13 -20.33 1.11
CA ASP A 92 -0.15 -20.24 0.41
C ASP A 92 -0.49 -18.81 0.03
N VAL A 93 -0.11 -17.85 0.89
CA VAL A 93 -0.26 -16.41 0.65
C VAL A 93 1.05 -15.67 0.91
N VAL A 94 1.39 -14.74 0.03
CA VAL A 94 2.51 -13.79 0.21
C VAL A 94 1.97 -12.38 0.26
N LEU A 95 2.36 -11.61 1.27
CA LEU A 95 2.08 -10.18 1.38
C LEU A 95 3.35 -9.38 1.07
N CYS A 96 3.18 -8.23 0.41
CA CYS A 96 4.20 -7.20 0.32
C CYS A 96 3.49 -5.85 0.20
N LEU A 97 3.30 -5.17 1.33
CA LEU A 97 2.36 -4.06 1.45
C LEU A 97 3.07 -2.80 1.97
N GLU A 98 3.24 -1.79 1.11
CA GLU A 98 3.94 -0.52 1.39
C GLU A 98 5.40 -0.72 1.81
N VAL A 99 6.15 -1.45 0.97
CA VAL A 99 7.57 -1.81 1.19
C VAL A 99 8.41 -1.50 -0.04
N ALA A 100 7.86 -1.76 -1.22
CA ALA A 100 8.57 -1.67 -2.48
C ALA A 100 9.04 -0.24 -2.83
N GLU A 101 8.35 0.78 -2.34
CA GLU A 101 8.66 2.20 -2.52
C GLU A 101 9.93 2.66 -1.78
N HIS A 102 10.38 1.89 -0.78
CA HIS A 102 11.60 2.18 -0.03
C HIS A 102 12.86 1.67 -0.74
N LEU A 103 12.70 0.80 -1.73
CA LEU A 103 13.79 0.26 -2.54
C LEU A 103 13.90 1.03 -3.85
N HIS A 104 15.11 1.39 -4.26
CA HIS A 104 15.33 2.00 -5.57
C HIS A 104 14.79 1.11 -6.70
N GLU A 105 14.35 1.75 -7.79
CA GLU A 105 13.73 1.10 -8.96
C GLU A 105 14.54 -0.10 -9.49
N GLU A 106 15.87 -0.01 -9.46
CA GLU A 106 16.80 -1.06 -9.92
C GLU A 106 16.58 -2.40 -9.18
N TRP A 107 16.04 -2.39 -7.96
CA TRP A 107 15.76 -3.58 -7.16
C TRP A 107 14.33 -4.10 -7.28
N ALA A 108 13.44 -3.37 -7.97
CA ALA A 108 12.02 -3.72 -8.08
C ALA A 108 11.80 -5.12 -8.69
N ALA A 109 12.51 -5.45 -9.77
CA ALA A 109 12.41 -6.76 -10.43
C ALA A 109 12.95 -7.90 -9.55
N THR A 110 13.94 -7.62 -8.69
CA THR A 110 14.46 -8.57 -7.70
C THR A 110 13.45 -8.81 -6.59
N LEU A 111 12.82 -7.75 -6.06
CA LEU A 111 11.77 -7.89 -5.07
C LEU A 111 10.61 -8.73 -5.61
N VAL A 112 10.06 -8.37 -6.79
CA VAL A 112 8.96 -9.13 -7.42
C VAL A 112 9.36 -10.58 -7.67
N ARG A 113 10.62 -10.85 -8.04
CA ARG A 113 11.13 -12.23 -8.11
C ARG A 113 11.01 -12.96 -6.80
N THR A 114 11.47 -12.34 -5.73
CA THR A 114 11.39 -12.91 -4.38
C THR A 114 9.95 -13.23 -4.06
N LEU A 115 8.98 -12.33 -4.30
CA LEU A 115 7.57 -12.61 -4.03
C LEU A 115 7.03 -13.81 -4.84
N CYS A 116 7.19 -13.80 -6.16
CA CYS A 116 6.73 -14.88 -7.05
C CYS A 116 7.35 -16.25 -6.73
N THR A 117 8.57 -16.26 -6.19
CA THR A 117 9.28 -17.48 -5.82
C THR A 117 8.61 -18.17 -4.62
N HIS A 118 7.98 -17.40 -3.73
CA HIS A 118 7.47 -17.90 -2.46
C HIS A 118 5.97 -18.18 -2.42
N GLY A 119 5.21 -17.90 -3.49
CA GLY A 119 3.78 -18.24 -3.52
C GLY A 119 3.13 -18.00 -4.86
N GLU A 120 1.89 -18.47 -5.00
CA GLU A 120 1.06 -18.29 -6.21
C GLU A 120 -0.07 -17.29 -5.99
N VAL A 121 -0.37 -16.94 -4.73
CA VAL A 121 -1.31 -15.89 -4.35
C VAL A 121 -0.53 -14.82 -3.61
N ILE A 122 -0.47 -13.63 -4.21
CA ILE A 122 0.29 -12.49 -3.68
C ILE A 122 -0.66 -11.31 -3.53
N PHE A 123 -0.66 -10.67 -2.37
CA PHE A 123 -1.28 -9.35 -2.20
C PHE A 123 -0.17 -8.31 -2.11
N PHE A 124 -0.24 -7.34 -3.03
CA PHE A 124 0.81 -6.35 -3.21
C PHE A 124 0.25 -4.94 -3.08
N SER A 125 0.98 -4.06 -2.39
CA SER A 125 0.77 -2.62 -2.44
C SER A 125 2.11 -1.89 -2.43
N GLY A 126 2.17 -0.75 -3.10
CA GLY A 126 3.30 0.16 -3.05
C GLY A 126 2.84 1.58 -3.32
N ALA A 127 3.49 2.52 -2.66
CA ALA A 127 3.10 3.93 -2.70
C ALA A 127 2.98 4.49 -4.13
N ALA A 128 1.86 5.16 -4.40
CA ALA A 128 1.63 5.81 -5.69
C ALA A 128 2.52 7.05 -5.87
N PRO A 129 2.84 7.49 -7.10
CA PRO A 129 3.62 8.71 -7.34
C PRO A 129 3.01 9.91 -6.62
N GLY A 130 3.85 10.62 -5.86
CA GLY A 130 3.42 11.75 -5.03
C GLY A 130 2.91 11.37 -3.64
N GLN A 131 2.69 10.10 -3.33
CA GLN A 131 2.33 9.67 -1.98
C GLN A 131 3.48 9.95 -1.02
N ARG A 132 3.18 10.74 0.02
CA ARG A 132 4.12 11.03 1.10
C ARG A 132 4.35 9.81 1.97
N GLY A 133 5.56 9.72 2.51
CA GLY A 133 5.96 8.76 3.52
C GLY A 133 7.46 8.82 3.76
N GLU A 134 7.94 8.07 4.74
CA GLU A 134 9.35 8.09 5.12
C GLU A 134 10.20 7.34 4.09
N HIS A 135 11.23 7.99 3.55
CA HIS A 135 12.18 7.35 2.62
C HIS A 135 11.49 6.70 1.39
N HIS A 136 10.50 7.37 0.80
CA HIS A 136 9.92 6.94 -0.47
C HIS A 136 10.82 7.35 -1.63
N VAL A 137 11.48 6.37 -2.27
CA VAL A 137 12.41 6.60 -3.39
C VAL A 137 11.92 5.99 -4.71
N ASN A 138 10.90 5.15 -4.67
CA ASN A 138 10.37 4.45 -5.83
C ASN A 138 8.83 4.34 -5.80
N CYS A 139 8.15 5.48 -5.62
CA CYS A 139 6.70 5.53 -5.76
C CYS A 139 6.28 5.28 -7.20
N ARG A 140 5.48 4.24 -7.46
CA ARG A 140 5.08 3.81 -8.80
C ARG A 140 3.63 3.40 -8.84
N TRP A 141 2.97 3.68 -9.95
CA TRP A 141 1.58 3.27 -10.16
C TRP A 141 1.45 1.74 -10.25
N PRO A 142 0.28 1.16 -9.90
CA PRO A 142 0.05 -0.27 -9.98
C PRO A 142 0.41 -0.92 -11.33
N THR A 143 0.25 -0.21 -12.45
CA THR A 143 0.58 -0.73 -13.79
C THR A 143 2.07 -1.03 -13.98
N TYR A 144 2.95 -0.31 -13.27
CA TYR A 144 4.39 -0.60 -13.28
C TYR A 144 4.65 -1.96 -12.63
N TRP A 145 4.13 -2.15 -11.42
CA TRP A 145 4.25 -3.41 -10.67
C TRP A 145 3.59 -4.58 -11.39
N GLN A 146 2.39 -4.35 -11.94
CA GLN A 146 1.67 -5.32 -12.75
C GLN A 146 2.53 -5.84 -13.91
N THR A 147 3.27 -4.97 -14.60
CA THR A 147 4.17 -5.39 -15.69
C THR A 147 5.26 -6.35 -15.19
N LEU A 148 5.88 -6.07 -14.04
CA LEU A 148 6.88 -6.95 -13.45
C LEU A 148 6.30 -8.31 -13.01
N PHE A 149 5.07 -8.32 -12.51
CA PHE A 149 4.36 -9.57 -12.19
C PHE A 149 3.99 -10.36 -13.45
N ASN A 150 3.52 -9.69 -14.50
CA ASN A 150 3.18 -10.32 -15.78
C ASN A 150 4.38 -11.01 -16.42
N GLU A 151 5.57 -10.40 -16.36
CA GLU A 151 6.84 -11.00 -16.81
C GLU A 151 7.17 -12.31 -16.09
N ARG A 152 6.53 -12.59 -14.94
CA ARG A 152 6.68 -13.80 -14.15
C ARG A 152 5.50 -14.76 -14.25
N GLY A 153 4.57 -14.51 -15.17
CA GLY A 153 3.39 -15.35 -15.36
C GLY A 153 2.31 -15.12 -14.30
N PHE A 154 2.28 -13.95 -13.66
CA PHE A 154 1.20 -13.59 -12.73
C PHE A 154 0.21 -12.63 -13.41
N VAL A 155 -1.07 -12.90 -13.21
CA VAL A 155 -2.20 -12.02 -13.54
C VAL A 155 -2.46 -11.11 -12.35
N CYS A 156 -2.53 -9.80 -12.56
CA CYS A 156 -2.87 -8.86 -11.47
C CYS A 156 -4.29 -8.33 -11.59
N GLN A 157 -5.06 -8.41 -10.51
CA GLN A 157 -6.46 -8.02 -10.49
C GLN A 157 -6.71 -6.92 -9.47
N ASP A 158 -7.54 -5.95 -9.86
CA ASP A 158 -8.06 -4.91 -8.99
C ASP A 158 -9.31 -5.39 -8.23
N ASP A 159 -9.20 -6.58 -7.63
CA ASP A 159 -10.30 -7.27 -6.95
C ASP A 159 -10.43 -6.87 -5.48
N VAL A 160 -9.36 -6.37 -4.86
CA VAL A 160 -9.33 -6.01 -3.44
C VAL A 160 -9.91 -4.62 -3.16
N ARG A 161 -9.46 -3.57 -3.88
CA ARG A 161 -9.81 -2.17 -3.56
C ARG A 161 -11.32 -1.92 -3.49
N PRO A 162 -12.15 -2.45 -4.41
CA PRO A 162 -13.60 -2.26 -4.33
C PRO A 162 -14.23 -2.80 -3.04
N MET A 163 -13.65 -3.84 -2.43
CA MET A 163 -14.17 -4.45 -1.20
C MET A 163 -13.82 -3.62 0.04
N ILE A 164 -12.64 -3.02 0.06
CA ILE A 164 -12.11 -2.33 1.25
C ILE A 164 -12.24 -0.81 1.20
N TRP A 165 -12.62 -0.23 0.06
CA TRP A 165 -12.59 1.22 -0.20
C TRP A 165 -13.22 2.09 0.90
N SER A 166 -14.34 1.63 1.47
CA SER A 166 -15.09 2.39 2.47
C SER A 166 -14.87 1.92 3.91
N ASP A 167 -14.03 0.92 4.16
CA ASP A 167 -13.71 0.48 5.51
C ASP A 167 -12.64 1.40 6.13
N SER A 168 -13.10 2.37 6.93
CA SER A 168 -12.23 3.34 7.60
C SER A 168 -11.32 2.73 8.66
N MET A 169 -11.51 1.46 9.04
CA MET A 169 -10.60 0.76 9.93
C MET A 169 -9.30 0.36 9.22
N ILE A 170 -9.30 0.34 7.88
CA ILE A 170 -8.14 0.06 7.04
C ILE A 170 -7.52 1.39 6.61
N GLU A 171 -6.20 1.49 6.73
CA GLU A 171 -5.48 2.71 6.38
C GLU A 171 -5.65 3.07 4.89
N PRO A 172 -5.79 4.37 4.58
CA PRO A 172 -6.23 4.81 3.25
C PRO A 172 -5.23 4.50 2.14
N TRP A 173 -3.94 4.34 2.44
CA TRP A 173 -2.94 3.92 1.44
C TRP A 173 -3.13 2.47 1.02
N TYR A 174 -3.45 1.55 1.95
CA TYR A 174 -3.78 0.17 1.60
C TYR A 174 -5.04 0.11 0.74
N ARG A 175 -6.10 0.85 1.13
CA ARG A 175 -7.35 0.96 0.35
C ARG A 175 -7.14 1.47 -1.08
N GLN A 176 -6.12 2.30 -1.28
CA GLN A 176 -5.78 2.87 -2.59
C GLN A 176 -4.87 1.98 -3.44
N ASN A 177 -3.90 1.32 -2.83
CA ASN A 177 -2.74 0.77 -3.55
C ASN A 177 -2.79 -0.75 -3.72
N ILE A 178 -3.55 -1.47 -2.88
CA ILE A 178 -3.51 -2.93 -2.85
C ILE A 178 -4.15 -3.57 -4.09
N PHE A 179 -3.58 -4.67 -4.55
CA PHE A 179 -4.16 -5.55 -5.57
C PHE A 179 -3.70 -7.00 -5.35
N SER A 180 -4.37 -7.96 -5.99
CA SER A 180 -3.91 -9.36 -5.99
C SER A 180 -3.11 -9.69 -7.24
N ALA A 181 -2.08 -10.50 -7.11
CA ALA A 181 -1.34 -11.11 -8.21
C ALA A 181 -1.39 -12.64 -8.03
N ARG A 182 -1.91 -13.34 -9.05
CA ARG A 182 -2.10 -14.80 -9.02
C ARG A 182 -1.35 -15.46 -10.16
N PHE A 183 -0.69 -16.59 -9.90
CA PHE A 183 0.05 -17.31 -10.94
C PHE A 183 -0.94 -17.87 -11.99
N ASP A 184 -0.84 -17.35 -13.20
CA ASP A 184 -1.61 -17.77 -14.38
C ASP A 184 -0.83 -17.32 -15.63
N PRO A 185 0.18 -18.11 -16.07
CA PRO A 185 1.06 -17.72 -17.16
C PRO A 185 0.35 -17.66 -18.52
N GLU A 186 -0.82 -18.29 -18.66
CA GLU A 186 -1.59 -18.28 -19.91
C GLU A 186 -2.29 -16.95 -20.14
N ASN A 187 -2.71 -16.29 -19.05
CA ASN A 187 -3.44 -15.02 -19.08
C ASN A 187 -2.61 -13.81 -18.64
N ALA A 188 -1.43 -14.01 -18.05
CA ALA A 188 -0.54 -12.94 -17.64
C ALA A 188 -0.24 -11.96 -18.80
N GLY A 189 -0.52 -10.68 -18.58
CA GLY A 189 -0.36 -9.60 -19.55
C GLY A 189 -1.56 -9.40 -20.48
N ARG A 190 -2.60 -10.24 -20.36
CA ARG A 190 -3.88 -10.11 -21.10
C ARG A 190 -4.99 -9.52 -20.25
N GLU A 191 -4.82 -9.48 -18.93
CA GLU A 191 -5.80 -8.92 -18.02
C GLU A 191 -5.85 -7.38 -18.10
N PRO A 192 -6.98 -6.76 -17.70
CA PRO A 192 -7.09 -5.30 -17.67
C PRO A 192 -5.98 -4.65 -16.84
N ARG A 193 -5.51 -3.49 -17.30
CA ARG A 193 -4.56 -2.68 -16.54
C ARG A 193 -5.23 -2.10 -15.29
N ILE A 194 -4.56 -2.24 -14.14
CA ILE A 194 -5.07 -1.73 -12.86
C ILE A 194 -5.19 -0.21 -12.92
N GLN A 195 -6.35 0.32 -12.51
CA GLN A 195 -6.60 1.76 -12.57
C GLN A 195 -5.73 2.53 -11.57
N HIS A 196 -5.25 3.70 -11.99
CA HIS A 196 -4.56 4.64 -11.11
C HIS A 196 -5.62 5.42 -10.34
N LEU A 197 -5.78 5.12 -9.06
CA LEU A 197 -6.79 5.73 -8.21
C LEU A 197 -6.11 6.55 -7.12
N ILE A 198 -6.74 7.67 -6.76
CA ILE A 198 -6.42 8.40 -5.54
C ILE A 198 -7.62 8.32 -4.62
N HIS A 199 -7.44 7.71 -3.45
CA HIS A 199 -8.47 7.64 -2.44
C HIS A 199 -8.73 9.06 -1.87
N PRO A 200 -9.99 9.47 -1.63
CA PRO A 200 -10.28 10.82 -1.11
C PRO A 200 -9.51 11.18 0.15
N GLU A 201 -9.38 10.23 1.08
CA GLU A 201 -8.60 10.40 2.32
C GLU A 201 -7.08 10.44 2.09
N MET A 202 -6.57 9.97 0.95
CA MET A 202 -5.16 10.11 0.60
C MET A 202 -4.83 11.50 0.06
N THR A 203 -5.80 12.26 -0.46
CA THR A 203 -5.58 13.59 -1.07
C THR A 203 -4.69 14.55 -0.23
N PRO A 204 -4.84 14.66 1.10
CA PRO A 204 -3.97 15.49 1.94
C PRO A 204 -2.53 14.98 2.08
N HIS A 205 -2.32 13.69 1.80
CA HIS A 205 -1.05 12.97 1.88
C HIS A 205 -0.38 12.76 0.52
N MET A 206 -0.99 13.30 -0.55
CA MET A 206 -0.42 13.28 -1.89
C MET A 206 0.20 14.65 -2.20
N ASP A 207 1.49 14.66 -2.50
CA ASP A 207 2.10 15.74 -3.25
C ASP A 207 1.77 15.50 -4.72
N PHE A 208 1.08 16.45 -5.34
CA PHE A 208 0.80 16.41 -6.77
C PHE A 208 1.74 17.40 -7.48
N PRO A 209 2.99 17.02 -7.75
CA PRO A 209 3.99 17.94 -8.30
C PRO A 209 3.52 18.59 -9.61
N ASP A 210 2.74 17.85 -10.41
CA ASP A 210 2.34 18.27 -11.76
C ASP A 210 0.83 18.51 -11.96
N SER A 211 0.00 18.49 -10.91
CA SER A 211 -1.44 18.77 -11.06
C SER A 211 -1.74 20.23 -10.75
N PRO A 212 -2.08 21.06 -11.74
CA PRO A 212 -2.49 22.45 -11.50
C PRO A 212 -3.71 22.50 -10.59
N ILE A 213 -4.60 21.50 -10.66
CA ILE A 213 -5.83 21.42 -9.87
C ILE A 213 -5.51 21.10 -8.42
N ALA A 214 -4.65 20.11 -8.16
CA ALA A 214 -4.34 19.73 -6.79
C ALA A 214 -3.43 20.75 -6.10
N LYS A 215 -2.52 21.40 -6.84
CA LYS A 215 -1.81 22.59 -6.36
C LYS A 215 -2.80 23.71 -5.97
N ARG A 216 -3.79 23.98 -6.82
CA ARG A 216 -4.87 24.95 -6.50
C ARG A 216 -5.66 24.57 -5.25
N HIS A 217 -5.99 23.29 -5.12
CA HIS A 217 -6.75 22.78 -3.98
C HIS A 217 -5.94 22.88 -2.67
N LEU A 218 -4.65 22.51 -2.71
CA LEU A 218 -3.75 22.65 -1.57
C LEU A 218 -3.51 24.12 -1.21
N ASP A 219 -3.31 24.98 -2.19
CA ASP A 219 -3.15 26.42 -1.95
C ASP A 219 -4.44 27.03 -1.35
N LEU A 220 -5.61 26.52 -1.74
CA LEU A 220 -6.90 26.89 -1.15
C LEU A 220 -7.01 26.42 0.31
N SER A 221 -6.66 25.16 0.61
CA SER A 221 -6.76 24.63 1.99
C SER A 221 -5.74 25.27 2.94
N GLN A 222 -4.58 25.69 2.43
CA GLN A 222 -3.52 26.37 3.20
C GLN A 222 -3.75 27.88 3.36
N GLY A 223 -4.84 28.45 2.83
CA GLY A 223 -5.13 29.87 3.03
C GLY A 223 -4.28 30.80 2.15
N LYS A 224 -3.62 30.32 1.09
CA LYS A 224 -2.65 31.13 0.31
C LYS A 224 -3.27 32.19 -0.60
N TYR A 225 -4.56 32.06 -0.96
CA TYR A 225 -5.26 33.07 -1.76
C TYR A 225 -5.68 34.31 -0.95
N HIS A 226 -5.96 35.42 -1.63
CA HIS A 226 -6.49 36.63 -0.99
C HIS A 226 -7.85 36.36 -0.30
N PRO A 227 -8.17 36.95 0.86
CA PRO A 227 -9.43 36.71 1.60
C PRO A 227 -10.71 36.83 0.76
N THR A 228 -10.74 37.76 -0.19
CA THR A 228 -11.87 37.96 -1.11
C THR A 228 -12.13 36.74 -2.02
N HIS A 229 -11.12 35.92 -2.31
CA HIS A 229 -11.26 34.68 -3.05
C HIS A 229 -12.10 33.66 -2.27
N TYR A 230 -11.81 33.47 -0.98
CA TYR A 230 -12.57 32.55 -0.12
C TYR A 230 -14.01 33.02 0.09
N LEU A 231 -14.23 34.33 0.28
CA LEU A 231 -15.58 34.90 0.36
C LEU A 231 -16.37 34.58 -0.91
N ARG A 232 -15.78 34.76 -2.10
CA ARG A 232 -16.42 34.41 -3.37
C ARG A 232 -16.75 32.92 -3.45
N LEU A 233 -15.87 32.02 -3.00
CA LEU A 233 -16.13 30.59 -2.96
C LEU A 233 -17.27 30.23 -2.00
N LEU A 234 -17.30 30.84 -0.81
CA LEU A 234 -18.39 30.70 0.14
C LEU A 234 -19.73 31.13 -0.46
N ASN A 235 -19.78 32.31 -1.07
CA ASN A 235 -21.01 32.82 -1.71
C ASN A 235 -21.46 31.94 -2.88
N ARG A 236 -20.52 31.40 -3.67
CA ARG A 236 -20.84 30.43 -4.72
C ARG A 236 -21.42 29.14 -4.13
N SER A 237 -20.88 28.65 -3.02
CA SER A 237 -21.36 27.47 -2.30
C SER A 237 -22.78 27.70 -1.76
N VAL A 238 -23.01 28.82 -1.08
CA VAL A 238 -24.33 29.23 -0.55
C VAL A 238 -25.34 29.38 -1.68
N GLY A 239 -24.97 30.03 -2.78
CA GLY A 239 -25.84 30.19 -3.96
C GLY A 239 -26.22 28.87 -4.62
N LYS A 240 -25.29 27.91 -4.71
CA LYS A 240 -25.61 26.58 -5.23
C LYS A 240 -26.53 25.79 -4.30
N ARG A 241 -26.33 25.91 -2.98
CA ARG A 241 -27.00 25.05 -2.00
C ARG A 241 -28.36 25.59 -1.55
N PHE A 242 -28.53 26.91 -1.57
CA PHE A 242 -29.70 27.60 -1.04
C PHE A 242 -30.34 28.60 -2.03
N GLY A 243 -29.81 28.74 -3.24
CA GLY A 243 -30.36 29.67 -4.25
C GLY A 243 -30.14 31.15 -3.94
N MET A 244 -29.34 31.48 -2.92
CA MET A 244 -29.13 32.85 -2.42
C MET A 244 -27.70 33.33 -2.65
N ARG A 245 -27.52 34.58 -3.06
CA ARG A 245 -26.19 35.22 -3.11
C ARG A 245 -26.01 36.16 -1.91
N LEU A 246 -24.92 35.95 -1.17
CA LEU A 246 -24.45 36.87 -0.12
C LEU A 246 -23.91 38.16 -0.77
N PRO A 247 -24.19 39.34 -0.19
CA PRO A 247 -23.62 40.59 -0.66
C PRO A 247 -22.15 40.67 -0.23
N ILE A 248 -21.23 40.35 -1.14
CA ILE A 248 -19.79 40.53 -0.90
C ILE A 248 -19.39 41.83 -1.61
N ARG A 249 -19.00 42.84 -0.82
CA ARG A 249 -18.31 44.05 -1.31
C ARG A 249 -16.82 43.78 -1.43
#